data_AF-A0A1H6IUG1-F1
#
_entry.id   AF-A0A1H6IUG1-F1
#
_cell.length_a   1.000
_cell.length_b   1.000
_cell.length_c   1.000
_cell.angle_alpha   90.00
_cell.angle_beta   90.00
_cell.angle_gamma   90.00
#
_symmetry.space_group_name_H-M   'P 1'
#
loop_
_entity.id
_entity.type
_entity.pdbx_description
1 polymer ?
#
loop_
_entity_poly.entity_id
_entity_poly.type
_entity_poly.pdbx_seq_one_letter_code
_entity_poly.pdbx_strand_id
1 'polypeptide(L)'
;MASRIRAALVAVAVLGGASATALVVRAFAPGVASAEAVRVAFGACGVGFVAIALVYAREGRAEQLAGHLLASAGFLVVAVGGGGRIAWLGIVLLVIGGGVLLQDAFLRGGRGGASV
;
A
#
# COMPACT_ATOMS: atom_id res chain seq x y z
N MET A 1 19.28 6.41 -11.56
CA MET A 1 18.84 7.69 -10.95
C MET A 1 17.39 8.05 -11.32
N ALA A 2 16.99 7.97 -12.60
CA ALA A 2 15.63 8.29 -13.04
C ALA A 2 14.50 7.40 -12.45
N SER A 3 14.74 6.11 -12.16
CA SER A 3 13.72 5.24 -11.55
C SER A 3 13.43 5.59 -10.08
N ARG A 4 14.47 5.96 -9.31
CA ARG A 4 14.34 6.40 -7.92
C ARG A 4 13.51 7.68 -7.81
N ILE A 5 13.69 8.61 -8.75
CA ILE A 5 12.91 9.85 -8.81
C ILE A 5 11.44 9.56 -9.15
N ARG A 6 11.16 8.68 -10.12
CA ARG A 6 9.78 8.28 -10.45
C ARG A 6 9.09 7.56 -9.29
N ALA A 7 9.78 6.65 -8.61
CA ALA A 7 9.24 5.97 -7.44
C ALA A 7 8.94 6.95 -6.30
N ALA A 8 9.83 7.92 -6.05
CA ALA A 8 9.59 8.98 -5.07
C ALA A 8 8.39 9.85 -5.43
N LEU A 9 8.24 10.23 -6.70
CA LEU A 9 7.08 11.01 -7.16
C LEU A 9 5.77 10.23 -7.03
N VAL A 10 5.76 8.92 -7.34
CA VAL A 10 4.59 8.06 -7.14
C VAL A 10 4.26 7.93 -5.65
N ALA A 11 5.26 7.74 -4.79
CA ALA A 11 5.06 7.70 -3.35
C ALA A 11 4.51 9.03 -2.81
N VAL A 12 5.04 10.17 -3.25
CA VAL A 12 4.54 11.51 -2.89
C VAL A 12 3.11 11.71 -3.38
N ALA A 13 2.76 11.27 -4.59
CA ALA A 13 1.40 11.37 -5.12
C ALA A 13 0.41 10.51 -4.32
N VAL A 14 0.80 9.29 -3.94
CA VAL A 14 -0.02 8.39 -3.12
C VAL A 14 -0.19 8.93 -1.71
N LEU A 15 0.89 9.38 -1.06
CA LEU A 15 0.85 9.97 0.28
C LEU A 15 0.07 11.29 0.29
N GLY A 16 0.24 12.12 -0.74
CA GLY A 16 -0.50 13.37 -0.92
C GLY A 16 -1.99 13.12 -1.14
N GLY A 17 -2.34 12.14 -1.97
CA GLY A 17 -3.72 11.71 -2.19
C GLY A 17 -4.37 11.20 -0.91
N ALA A 18 -3.71 10.27 -0.20
CA ALA A 18 -4.21 9.75 1.08
C ALA A 18 -4.37 10.84 2.15
N SER A 19 -3.41 11.77 2.24
CA SER A 19 -3.46 12.91 3.17
C SER A 19 -4.59 13.89 2.83
N ALA A 20 -4.79 14.19 1.55
CA ALA A 20 -5.88 15.05 1.08
C ALA A 20 -7.24 14.42 1.38
N THR A 21 -7.39 13.11 1.13
CA THR A 21 -8.63 12.39 1.43
C THR A 21 -8.91 12.32 2.94
N ALA A 22 -7.89 12.11 3.76
CA ALA A 22 -8.01 12.16 5.22
C ALA A 22 -8.40 13.57 5.73
N LEU A 23 -7.86 14.63 5.13
CA LEU A 23 -8.21 16.01 5.45
C LEU A 23 -9.65 16.37 5.04
N VAL A 24 -10.08 15.94 3.85
CA VAL A 24 -11.47 16.09 3.38
C VAL A 24 -12.42 15.41 4.36
N VAL A 25 -12.17 14.14 4.70
CA VAL A 25 -12.95 13.43 5.72
C VAL A 25 -13.03 14.21 7.02
N ARG A 26 -11.89 14.67 7.55
CA ARG A 26 -11.80 15.33 8.85
C ARG A 26 -12.57 16.66 8.86
N ALA A 27 -12.62 17.35 7.72
CA ALA A 27 -13.38 18.57 7.53
C ALA A 27 -14.90 18.33 7.46
N PHE A 28 -15.34 17.22 6.85
CA PHE A 28 -16.76 16.92 6.67
C PHE A 28 -17.38 16.08 7.80
N ALA A 29 -16.58 15.49 8.70
CA ALA A 29 -17.07 14.70 9.85
C ALA A 29 -16.17 14.87 11.10
N PRO A 30 -16.22 16.03 11.78
CA PRO A 30 -15.42 16.25 12.98
C PRO A 30 -15.96 15.40 14.15
N GLY A 31 -15.16 14.45 14.65
CA GLY A 31 -15.41 13.72 15.90
C GLY A 31 -15.45 12.20 15.80
N VAL A 32 -15.58 11.64 14.61
CA VAL A 32 -15.48 10.19 14.37
C VAL A 32 -14.77 10.06 13.02
N ALA A 33 -13.61 9.41 12.96
CA ALA A 33 -13.15 8.89 11.68
C ALA A 33 -14.22 7.89 11.25
N SER A 34 -15.20 8.34 10.45
CA SER A 34 -16.33 7.53 10.06
C SER A 34 -15.78 6.26 9.42
N ALA A 35 -16.43 5.11 9.64
CA ALA A 35 -15.94 3.85 9.06
C ALA A 35 -15.70 3.99 7.54
N GLU A 36 -16.52 4.81 6.88
CA GLU A 36 -16.36 5.20 5.48
C GLU A 36 -15.04 5.92 5.18
N ALA A 37 -14.60 6.84 6.04
CA ALA A 37 -13.31 7.47 5.87
C ALA A 37 -12.12 6.50 5.91
N VAL A 38 -12.17 5.57 6.86
CA VAL A 38 -11.15 4.54 7.02
C VAL A 38 -11.15 3.62 5.80
N ARG A 39 -12.34 3.27 5.28
CA ARG A 39 -12.49 2.47 4.06
C ARG A 39 -11.95 3.20 2.83
N VAL A 40 -12.23 4.49 2.69
CA VAL A 40 -11.68 5.29 1.59
C VAL A 40 -10.15 5.38 1.68
N ALA A 41 -9.60 5.59 2.88
CA ALA A 41 -8.15 5.60 3.09
C ALA A 41 -7.52 4.25 2.70
N PHE A 42 -8.12 3.13 3.13
CA PHE A 42 -7.68 1.80 2.69
C PHE A 42 -7.81 1.62 1.17
N GLY A 43 -8.88 2.11 0.55
CA GLY A 43 -9.03 2.09 -0.91
C GLY A 43 -7.90 2.83 -1.62
N ALA A 44 -7.55 4.03 -1.15
CA ALA A 44 -6.43 4.82 -1.68
C ALA A 44 -5.08 4.11 -1.51
N CYS A 45 -4.83 3.51 -0.34
CA CYS A 45 -3.64 2.68 -0.11
C CYS A 45 -3.60 1.49 -1.08
N GLY A 46 -4.71 0.80 -1.27
CA GLY A 46 -4.83 -0.31 -2.21
C GLY A 46 -4.43 0.09 -3.63
N VAL A 47 -4.99 1.18 -4.15
CA VAL A 47 -4.66 1.71 -5.49
C VAL A 47 -3.18 2.13 -5.56
N GLY A 48 -2.65 2.78 -4.53
CA GLY A 48 -1.24 3.16 -4.46
C GLY A 48 -0.30 1.95 -4.54
N PHE A 49 -0.64 0.87 -3.84
CA PHE A 49 0.13 -0.39 -3.91
C PHE A 49 0.05 -1.05 -5.29
N VAL A 50 -1.08 -0.96 -6.02
CA VAL A 50 -1.13 -1.40 -7.44
C VAL A 50 -0.16 -0.59 -8.29
N ALA A 51 -0.13 0.73 -8.13
CA ALA A 51 0.77 1.58 -8.90
C ALA A 51 2.25 1.20 -8.66
N ILE A 52 2.63 0.93 -7.41
CA ILE A 52 3.98 0.49 -7.05
C ILE A 52 4.27 -0.92 -7.60
N ALA A 53 3.31 -1.85 -7.50
CA ALA A 53 3.40 -3.18 -8.09
C ALA A 53 3.72 -3.10 -9.60
N LEU A 54 3.02 -2.25 -10.35
CA LEU A 54 3.27 -2.07 -11.78
C LEU A 54 4.68 -1.53 -12.09
N VAL A 55 5.25 -0.70 -11.21
CA VAL A 55 6.66 -0.28 -11.34
C VAL A 55 7.58 -1.49 -11.18
N TYR A 56 7.37 -2.32 -10.15
CA TYR A 56 8.18 -3.52 -9.91
C TYR A 56 8.00 -4.60 -11.00
N ALA A 57 6.82 -4.71 -11.60
CA ALA A 57 6.59 -5.58 -12.75
C ALA A 57 7.51 -5.22 -13.92
N ARG A 58 7.65 -3.92 -14.21
CA ARG A 58 8.54 -3.43 -15.28
C ARG A 58 10.02 -3.64 -14.96
N GLU A 59 10.38 -3.69 -13.69
CA GLU A 59 11.75 -3.97 -13.24
C GLU A 59 12.07 -5.48 -13.12
N GLY A 60 11.13 -6.37 -13.48
CA GLY A 60 11.31 -7.82 -13.36
C GLY A 60 11.40 -8.32 -11.93
N ARG A 61 10.93 -7.53 -10.96
CA ARG A 61 11.01 -7.82 -9.52
C ARG A 61 9.75 -8.54 -9.04
N ALA A 62 9.68 -9.84 -9.34
CA ALA A 62 8.49 -10.66 -9.10
C ALA A 62 8.05 -10.74 -7.62
N GLU A 63 9.00 -10.80 -6.68
CA GLU A 63 8.70 -10.87 -5.24
C GLU A 63 8.07 -9.57 -4.72
N GLN A 64 8.64 -8.42 -5.08
CA GLN A 64 8.08 -7.11 -4.74
C GLN A 64 6.74 -6.89 -5.41
N LEU A 65 6.60 -7.30 -6.68
CA LEU A 65 5.33 -7.26 -7.40
C LEU A 65 4.25 -8.03 -6.64
N ALA A 66 4.52 -9.30 -6.30
CA ALA A 66 3.58 -10.16 -5.59
C ALA A 66 3.21 -9.60 -4.21
N GLY A 67 4.20 -9.14 -3.44
CA GLY A 67 3.97 -8.55 -2.12
C GLY A 67 3.09 -7.30 -2.17
N HIS A 68 3.33 -6.40 -3.13
CA HIS A 68 2.51 -5.19 -3.28
C HIS A 68 1.10 -5.50 -3.81
N LEU A 69 0.94 -6.46 -4.73
CA LEU A 69 -0.38 -6.89 -5.20
C LEU A 69 -1.21 -7.55 -4.10
N LEU A 70 -0.60 -8.40 -3.26
CA LEU A 70 -1.27 -9.03 -2.12
C LEU A 70 -1.70 -7.99 -1.07
N ALA A 71 -0.80 -7.06 -0.73
CA ALA A 71 -1.13 -5.97 0.19
C ALA A 71 -2.23 -5.05 -0.38
N SER A 72 -2.17 -4.75 -1.69
CA SER A 72 -3.21 -3.99 -2.39
C SER A 72 -4.57 -4.69 -2.32
N ALA A 73 -4.61 -5.99 -2.65
CA ALA A 73 -5.82 -6.78 -2.59
C ALA A 73 -6.42 -6.78 -1.17
N GLY A 74 -5.57 -6.92 -0.15
CA GLY A 74 -6.01 -6.85 1.25
C GLY A 74 -6.61 -5.49 1.62
N PHE A 75 -5.97 -4.39 1.23
CA PHE A 75 -6.50 -3.03 1.43
C PHE A 75 -7.85 -2.81 0.74
N LEU A 76 -8.00 -3.24 -0.52
CA LEU A 76 -9.24 -3.10 -1.27
C LEU A 76 -10.37 -3.97 -0.71
N VAL A 77 -10.06 -5.19 -0.24
CA VAL A 77 -11.04 -6.06 0.42
C VAL A 77 -11.52 -5.46 1.74
N VAL A 78 -10.64 -4.87 2.56
CA VAL A 78 -11.05 -4.17 3.78
C VAL A 78 -11.90 -2.93 3.44
N ALA A 79 -11.50 -2.18 2.41
CA ALA A 79 -12.24 -1.00 1.94
C ALA A 79 -13.66 -1.35 1.48
N VAL A 80 -13.84 -2.43 0.72
CA VAL A 80 -15.17 -2.83 0.21
C VAL A 80 -15.97 -3.63 1.23
N GLY A 81 -15.33 -4.45 2.07
CA GLY A 81 -16.01 -5.38 2.97
C GLY A 81 -16.68 -4.73 4.18
N GLY A 82 -16.17 -3.59 4.67
CA GLY A 82 -16.76 -2.82 5.78
C GLY A 82 -16.71 -3.47 7.17
N GLY A 83 -16.72 -4.80 7.26
CA GLY A 83 -16.59 -5.57 8.50
C GLY A 83 -16.77 -7.09 8.32
N GLY A 84 -16.70 -7.84 9.42
CA GLY A 84 -16.98 -9.28 9.43
C GLY A 84 -15.93 -10.18 8.75
N ARG A 85 -16.35 -11.38 8.31
CA ARG A 85 -15.45 -12.41 7.75
C ARG A 85 -14.66 -11.94 6.52
N ILE A 86 -15.24 -11.04 5.71
CA ILE A 86 -14.59 -10.49 4.51
C ILE A 86 -13.47 -9.53 4.89
N ALA A 87 -13.65 -8.69 5.92
CA ALA A 87 -12.59 -7.81 6.40
C ALA A 87 -11.38 -8.61 6.91
N TRP A 88 -11.63 -9.74 7.59
CA TRP A 88 -10.56 -10.64 8.03
C TRP A 88 -9.76 -11.25 6.89
N LEU A 89 -10.41 -11.62 5.78
CA LEU A 89 -9.70 -12.04 4.57
C LEU A 89 -8.76 -10.93 4.07
N GLY A 90 -9.22 -9.69 4.05
CA GLY A 90 -8.40 -8.54 3.66
C GLY A 90 -7.20 -8.31 4.60
N ILE A 91 -7.40 -8.47 5.91
CA ILE A 91 -6.31 -8.40 6.90
C ILE A 91 -5.29 -9.53 6.67
N VAL A 92 -5.72 -10.76 6.42
CA VAL A 92 -4.83 -11.88 6.13
C VAL A 92 -3.99 -11.61 4.89
N LEU A 93 -4.60 -11.11 3.81
CA LEU A 93 -3.88 -10.73 2.59
C LEU A 93 -2.87 -9.62 2.84
N LEU A 94 -3.21 -8.61 3.66
CA LEU A 94 -2.30 -7.56 4.08
C LEU A 94 -1.09 -8.12 4.84
N VAL A 95 -1.32 -9.03 5.78
CA VAL A 95 -0.25 -9.67 6.57
C VAL A 95 0.66 -10.51 5.68
N ILE A 96 0.11 -11.30 4.76
CA ILE A 96 0.90 -12.10 3.82
C ILE A 96 1.71 -11.18 2.89
N GLY A 97 1.08 -10.19 2.27
CA GLY A 97 1.74 -9.23 1.39
C GLY A 97 2.85 -8.46 2.11
N GLY A 98 2.57 -7.94 3.30
CA GLY A 98 3.55 -7.29 4.16
C GLY A 98 4.68 -8.21 4.59
N GLY A 99 4.37 -9.47 4.91
CA GLY A 99 5.36 -10.50 5.26
C GLY A 99 6.33 -10.79 4.11
N VAL A 100 5.84 -10.92 2.88
CA VAL A 100 6.68 -11.08 1.69
C VAL A 100 7.60 -9.87 1.50
N LEU A 101 7.06 -8.65 1.65
CA LEU A 101 7.85 -7.42 1.52
C LEU A 101 8.91 -7.27 2.63
N LEU A 102 8.57 -7.63 3.87
CA LEU A 102 9.51 -7.64 4.99
C LEU A 102 10.60 -8.70 4.79
N GLN A 103 10.23 -9.92 4.39
CA GLN A 103 11.19 -10.98 4.12
C GLN A 103 12.16 -10.55 3.02
N ASP A 104 11.66 -9.99 1.92
CA ASP A 104 12.49 -9.43 0.85
C ASP A 104 13.43 -8.34 1.38
N ALA A 105 12.92 -7.42 2.20
CA ALA A 105 13.72 -6.36 2.81
C ALA A 105 14.79 -6.91 3.76
N PHE A 106 14.54 -7.97 4.52
CA PHE A 106 15.55 -8.62 5.36
C PHE A 106 16.61 -9.35 4.53
N LEU A 107 16.19 -10.14 3.54
CA LEU A 107 17.09 -10.90 2.68
C LEU A 107 17.96 -9.99 1.81
N ARG A 108 17.47 -8.82 1.40
CA ARG A 108 18.23 -7.83 0.62
C ARG A 108 18.94 -6.80 1.50
N GLY A 109 18.40 -6.49 2.68
CA GLY A 109 18.99 -5.59 3.68
C GLY A 109 20.26 -6.15 4.33
N GLY A 110 20.42 -7.47 4.38
CA GLY A 110 21.69 -8.13 4.71
C GLY A 110 22.80 -7.95 3.66
N ARG A 111 22.47 -7.43 2.47
CA ARG A 111 23.41 -7.06 1.41
C ARG A 111 23.69 -5.56 1.36
N GLY A 112 23.46 -4.83 2.46
CA GLY A 112 23.84 -3.42 2.66
C GLY A 112 25.35 -3.15 2.66
N GLY A 113 26.13 -3.95 1.93
CA GLY A 113 27.44 -3.51 1.46
C GLY A 113 27.22 -2.31 0.54
N ALA A 114 27.88 -1.21 0.89
CA ALA A 114 27.92 0.02 0.10
C ALA A 114 28.14 -0.30 -1.38
N SER A 115 27.14 -0.07 -2.22
CA SER A 115 27.36 0.09 -3.65
C SER A 115 27.64 1.57 -3.90
N VAL A 116 28.93 1.86 -4.05
CA VAL A 116 29.51 3.07 -4.67
C VAL A 116 28.76 3.43 -5.96
#